data_AF-A0A3C0X1V5-F1
#
_entry.id   AF-A0A3C0X1V5-F1
#
_cell.length_a   1.000
_cell.length_b   1.000
_cell.length_c   1.000
_cell.angle_alpha   90.00
_cell.angle_beta   90.00
_cell.angle_gamma   90.00
#
_symmetry.space_group_name_H-M   'P 1'
#
loop_
_entity.id
_entity.type
_entity.pdbx_description
1 polymer ?
#
loop_
_entity_poly.entity_id
_entity_poly.type
_entity_poly.pdbx_seq_one_letter_code
_entity_poly.pdbx_strand_id
1 'polypeptide(L)'
;DGIPADEVMTFVGKKAADICPKFMRMELTKSKVSWCWPAAVLGFLFGPMGAALWFLYRKMYKIGGILLGIGAAFTAIFAVINYGDNSQSLKSIFEAITNGTVSLNGILDDAASETTVLSVITSAAENLISLVTGILSGIFGFYAYKEHCIKTIFAFRNTCADMRYYRIGLHSIGGVSGGALAAGIVSIIILNNAVSIITTILALT
;
A
#
# COMPACT_ATOMS: atom_id res chain seq x y z
N ASP A 1 22.12 -12.56 14.01
CA ASP A 1 21.82 -11.38 14.87
C ASP A 1 21.61 -11.67 16.37
N GLY A 2 22.29 -12.67 16.95
CA GLY A 2 22.27 -12.93 18.41
C GLY A 2 20.96 -13.44 19.02
N ILE A 3 19.86 -13.50 18.24
CA ILE A 3 18.56 -14.04 18.65
C ILE A 3 18.45 -15.51 18.22
N PRO A 4 17.99 -16.42 19.09
CA PRO A 4 17.69 -17.80 18.72
C PRO A 4 16.65 -17.89 17.60
N ALA A 5 16.88 -18.77 16.61
CA ALA A 5 15.97 -18.96 15.48
C ALA A 5 14.54 -19.30 15.92
N ASP A 6 14.39 -20.00 17.05
CA ASP A 6 13.10 -20.40 17.61
C ASP A 6 12.23 -19.21 18.08
N GLU A 7 12.85 -18.14 18.60
CA GLU A 7 12.13 -16.92 18.97
C GLU A 7 11.62 -16.20 17.71
N VAL A 8 12.43 -16.16 16.66
CA VAL A 8 12.05 -15.59 15.37
C VAL A 8 10.91 -16.39 14.74
N MET A 9 10.97 -17.72 14.80
CA MET A 9 9.88 -18.59 14.32
C MET A 9 8.58 -18.34 15.09
N THR A 10 8.67 -18.24 16.43
CA THR A 10 7.53 -17.94 17.29
C THR A 10 6.91 -16.58 16.96
N PHE A 11 7.74 -15.57 16.70
CA PHE A 11 7.30 -14.24 16.31
C PHE A 11 6.66 -14.21 14.91
N VAL A 12 7.22 -14.90 13.92
CA VAL A 12 6.66 -14.91 12.55
C VAL A 12 5.34 -15.70 12.47
N GLY A 13 5.20 -16.73 13.31
CA GLY A 13 3.99 -17.53 13.45
C GLY A 13 3.75 -18.48 12.27
N LYS A 14 2.51 -18.57 11.80
CA LYS A 14 2.04 -19.61 10.83
C LYS A 14 2.84 -19.74 9.53
N LYS A 15 3.51 -18.68 9.07
CA LYS A 15 4.36 -18.70 7.85
C LYS A 15 5.87 -18.72 8.15
N ALA A 16 6.28 -19.13 9.35
CA ALA A 16 7.68 -19.21 9.72
C ALA A 16 8.49 -20.13 8.79
N ALA A 17 7.92 -21.27 8.39
CA ALA A 17 8.58 -22.22 7.48
C ALA A 17 9.01 -21.58 6.14
N ASP A 18 8.25 -20.63 5.62
CA ASP A 18 8.56 -19.97 4.34
C ASP A 18 9.48 -18.75 4.49
N ILE A 19 9.40 -18.06 5.63
CA ILE A 19 10.03 -16.75 5.84
C ILE A 19 11.38 -16.89 6.55
N CYS A 20 11.49 -17.77 7.56
CA CYS A 20 12.70 -17.96 8.33
C CYS A 20 13.89 -18.43 7.48
N PRO A 21 13.75 -19.32 6.48
CA PRO A 21 14.84 -19.66 5.58
C PRO A 21 15.36 -18.45 4.79
N LYS A 22 14.48 -17.50 4.42
CA LYS A 22 14.87 -16.27 3.74
C LYS A 22 15.64 -15.33 4.67
N PHE A 23 15.23 -15.24 5.93
CA PHE A 23 15.96 -14.49 6.96
C PHE A 23 17.36 -15.07 7.19
N MET A 24 17.45 -16.39 7.29
CA MET A 24 18.72 -17.10 7.44
C MET A 24 19.63 -16.88 6.22
N ARG A 25 19.09 -16.97 5.00
CA ARG A 25 19.86 -16.66 3.78
C ARG A 25 20.38 -15.22 3.77
N MET A 26 19.59 -14.25 4.24
CA MET A 26 20.03 -12.86 4.38
C MET A 26 21.15 -12.70 5.43
N GLU A 27 21.08 -13.44 6.54
CA GLU A 27 22.16 -13.44 7.54
C GLU A 27 23.46 -14.06 7.01
N LEU A 28 23.36 -15.21 6.35
CA LEU A 28 24.52 -15.93 5.81
C LEU A 28 25.21 -15.12 4.69
N THR A 29 24.44 -14.49 3.81
CA THR A 29 24.97 -13.70 2.68
C THR A 29 25.29 -12.25 3.05
N LYS A 30 24.94 -11.80 4.26
CA LYS A 30 24.95 -10.39 4.68
C LYS A 30 24.21 -9.44 3.72
N SER A 31 23.30 -9.97 2.90
CA SER A 31 22.53 -9.20 1.93
C SER A 31 21.29 -8.58 2.56
N LYS A 32 20.98 -7.35 2.14
CA LYS A 32 19.74 -6.63 2.53
C LYS A 32 18.59 -6.88 1.56
N VAL A 33 18.76 -7.79 0.61
CA VAL A 33 17.81 -8.01 -0.47
C VAL A 33 17.19 -9.40 -0.34
N SER A 34 15.86 -9.45 -0.27
CA SER A 34 15.11 -10.70 -0.34
C SER A 34 13.71 -10.46 -0.89
N TRP A 35 13.36 -11.23 -1.92
CA TRP A 35 12.14 -11.03 -2.68
C TRP A 35 10.86 -11.39 -1.90
N CYS A 36 10.04 -10.37 -1.66
CA CYS A 36 8.75 -10.40 -1.00
C CYS A 36 7.61 -10.29 -2.02
N TRP A 37 7.13 -11.45 -2.48
CA TRP A 37 6.01 -11.55 -3.42
C TRP A 37 4.76 -10.76 -3.00
N PRO A 38 4.24 -10.87 -1.76
CA PRO A 38 3.02 -10.16 -1.41
C PRO A 38 3.16 -8.64 -1.42
N ALA A 39 4.30 -8.11 -0.99
CA ALA A 39 4.56 -6.67 -1.05
C ALA A 39 4.69 -6.20 -2.49
N ALA A 40 5.37 -6.98 -3.34
CA ALA A 40 5.54 -6.65 -4.76
C ALA A 40 4.22 -6.63 -5.53
N VAL A 41 3.39 -7.68 -5.38
CA VAL A 41 2.11 -7.78 -6.09
C VAL A 41 1.13 -6.71 -5.64
N LEU A 42 1.02 -6.48 -4.33
CA LEU A 42 0.14 -5.42 -3.82
C LEU A 42 0.66 -4.03 -4.20
N GLY A 43 1.98 -3.83 -4.17
CA GLY A 43 2.62 -2.58 -4.61
C GLY A 43 2.44 -2.30 -6.10
N PHE A 44 2.48 -3.33 -6.93
CA PHE A 44 2.26 -3.22 -8.36
C PHE A 44 0.79 -2.93 -8.71
N LEU A 45 -0.16 -3.62 -8.07
CA LEU A 45 -1.58 -3.49 -8.40
C LEU A 45 -2.25 -2.26 -7.81
N PHE A 46 -1.84 -1.84 -6.61
CA PHE A 46 -2.49 -0.75 -5.85
C PHE A 46 -1.49 0.33 -5.42
N GLY A 47 -0.33 0.40 -6.08
CA GLY A 47 0.68 1.41 -5.81
C GLY A 47 1.26 1.38 -4.39
N PRO A 48 1.76 2.53 -3.89
CA PRO A 48 2.31 2.64 -2.53
C PRO A 48 1.32 2.24 -1.43
N MET A 49 0.04 2.54 -1.62
CA MET A 49 -1.03 2.15 -0.69
C MET A 49 -1.22 0.64 -0.63
N GLY A 50 -1.09 -0.05 -1.77
CA GLY A 50 -1.11 -1.50 -1.84
C GLY A 50 0.03 -2.15 -1.08
N ALA A 51 1.27 -1.69 -1.33
CA ALA A 51 2.43 -2.19 -0.60
C ALA A 51 2.26 -1.99 0.91
N ALA A 52 1.65 -0.88 1.36
CA ALA A 52 1.34 -0.63 2.77
C ALA A 52 0.49 -1.73 3.42
N LEU A 53 -0.44 -2.34 2.69
CA LEU A 53 -1.32 -3.40 3.22
C LEU A 53 -0.52 -4.60 3.73
N TRP A 54 0.56 -4.98 3.03
CA TRP A 54 1.41 -6.07 3.49
C TRP A 54 2.16 -5.71 4.78
N PHE A 55 2.67 -4.48 4.87
CA PHE A 55 3.37 -4.00 6.06
C PHE A 55 2.41 -3.90 7.26
N LEU A 56 1.20 -3.39 7.06
CA LEU A 56 0.14 -3.34 8.09
C LEU A 56 -0.29 -4.73 8.55
N TYR A 57 -0.47 -5.66 7.61
CA TYR A 57 -0.78 -7.06 7.90
C TYR A 57 0.28 -7.70 8.80
N ARG A 58 1.56 -7.38 8.59
CA ARG A 58 2.70 -7.86 9.41
C ARG A 58 2.99 -6.99 10.63
N LYS A 59 2.04 -6.12 11.04
CA LYS A 59 2.12 -5.23 12.21
C LYS A 59 3.27 -4.21 12.15
N MET A 60 3.81 -3.94 10.97
CA MET A 60 4.80 -2.88 10.74
C MET A 60 4.12 -1.52 10.53
N TYR A 61 3.42 -1.04 11.57
CA TYR A 61 2.55 0.15 11.47
C TYR A 61 3.28 1.42 11.03
N LYS A 62 4.55 1.58 11.41
CA LYS A 62 5.36 2.76 11.03
C LYS A 62 5.59 2.80 9.51
N ILE A 63 6.06 1.70 8.94
CA ILE A 63 6.35 1.61 7.50
C ILE A 63 5.05 1.62 6.70
N GLY A 64 4.05 0.85 7.14
CA GLY A 64 2.73 0.85 6.52
C GLY A 64 2.10 2.24 6.50
N GLY A 65 2.11 2.96 7.61
CA GLY A 65 1.56 4.31 7.69
C GLY A 65 2.27 5.32 6.79
N ILE A 66 3.61 5.26 6.69
CA ILE A 66 4.39 6.13 5.80
C ILE A 66 4.02 5.86 4.34
N LEU A 67 3.97 4.59 3.91
CA LEU A 67 3.60 4.25 2.53
C LEU A 67 2.15 4.64 2.20
N LEU A 68 1.22 4.51 3.17
CA LEU A 68 -0.16 4.93 3.00
C LEU A 68 -0.25 6.46 2.83
N GLY A 69 0.49 7.22 3.65
CA GLY A 69 0.57 8.69 3.54
C GLY A 69 1.17 9.15 2.21
N ILE A 70 2.26 8.52 1.76
CA ILE A 70 2.86 8.81 0.45
C ILE A 70 1.89 8.50 -0.69
N GLY A 71 1.22 7.35 -0.62
CA GLY A 71 0.22 6.97 -1.61
C GLY A 71 -0.94 7.96 -1.67
N ALA A 72 -1.46 8.39 -0.51
CA ALA A 72 -2.52 9.39 -0.44
C ALA A 72 -2.10 10.73 -1.04
N ALA A 73 -0.85 11.16 -0.79
CA ALA A 73 -0.31 12.38 -1.38
C ALA A 73 -0.23 12.30 -2.91
N PHE A 74 0.24 11.18 -3.47
CA PHE A 74 0.26 10.98 -4.92
C PHE A 74 -1.15 10.96 -5.51
N THR A 75 -2.10 10.27 -4.89
CA THR A 75 -3.50 10.27 -5.32
C THR A 75 -4.09 11.69 -5.36
N ALA A 76 -3.82 12.51 -4.34
CA ALA A 76 -4.29 13.89 -4.32
C ALA A 76 -3.61 14.75 -5.41
N ILE A 77 -2.29 14.60 -5.63
CA ILE A 77 -1.55 15.35 -6.64
C ILE A 77 -2.08 15.03 -8.04
N PHE A 78 -2.25 13.75 -8.37
CA PHE A 78 -2.76 13.35 -9.68
C PHE A 78 -4.21 13.75 -9.89
N ALA A 79 -5.03 13.75 -8.84
CA ALA A 79 -6.39 14.25 -8.91
C ALA A 79 -6.45 15.77 -9.23
N VAL A 80 -5.50 16.56 -8.70
CA VAL A 80 -5.39 17.99 -9.02
C VAL A 80 -4.87 18.22 -10.45
N ILE A 81 -3.92 17.43 -10.92
CA ILE A 81 -3.38 17.57 -12.29
C ILE A 81 -4.46 17.23 -13.33
N ASN A 82 -5.25 16.18 -13.10
CA ASN A 82 -6.34 15.76 -13.99
C ASN A 82 -7.65 16.55 -13.76
N TYR A 83 -7.62 17.61 -12.96
CA TYR A 83 -8.80 18.40 -12.63
C TYR A 83 -9.42 19.08 -13.87
N GLY A 84 -8.57 19.58 -14.79
CA GLY A 84 -9.00 20.27 -16.00
C GLY A 84 -9.86 19.38 -16.92
N ASP A 85 -9.38 18.18 -17.23
CA ASP A 85 -10.08 17.22 -18.09
C ASP A 85 -11.41 16.75 -17.48
N ASN A 86 -11.43 16.48 -16.16
CA ASN A 86 -12.66 16.07 -15.46
C ASN A 86 -13.74 17.17 -15.47
N SER A 87 -13.35 18.45 -15.49
CA SER A 87 -14.31 19.56 -15.52
C SER A 87 -14.98 19.76 -16.89
N GLN A 88 -14.29 19.44 -17.99
CA GLN A 88 -14.86 19.50 -19.34
C GLN A 88 -15.87 18.37 -19.56
N SER A 89 -15.50 17.14 -19.18
CA SER A 89 -16.38 15.97 -19.26
C SER A 89 -17.64 16.11 -18.38
N LEU A 90 -17.52 16.68 -17.17
CA LEU A 90 -18.70 16.89 -16.32
C LEU A 90 -19.64 17.99 -16.84
N LYS A 91 -19.09 19.04 -17.48
CA LYS A 91 -19.92 20.09 -18.11
C LYS A 91 -20.67 19.57 -19.33
N SER A 92 -20.03 18.77 -20.19
CA SER A 92 -20.70 18.17 -21.34
C SER A 92 -21.81 17.19 -20.92
N ILE A 93 -21.57 16.40 -19.86
CA ILE A 93 -22.60 15.53 -19.27
C ILE A 93 -23.74 16.35 -18.64
N PHE A 94 -23.43 17.41 -17.89
CA PHE A 94 -24.44 18.25 -17.25
C PHE A 94 -25.30 19.01 -18.27
N GLU A 95 -24.70 19.54 -19.34
CA GLU A 95 -25.43 20.16 -20.45
C GLU A 95 -26.28 19.14 -21.21
N ALA A 96 -25.78 17.92 -21.45
CA ALA A 96 -26.56 16.85 -22.09
C ALA A 96 -27.78 16.43 -21.24
N ILE A 97 -27.65 16.39 -19.92
CA ILE A 97 -28.76 16.11 -18.98
C ILE A 97 -29.75 17.28 -18.95
N THR A 98 -29.25 18.52 -18.91
CA THR A 98 -30.07 19.74 -18.79
C THR A 98 -30.85 20.04 -20.08
N ASN A 99 -30.26 19.75 -21.24
CA ASN A 99 -30.88 19.99 -22.55
C ASN A 99 -31.79 18.83 -23.02
N GLY A 100 -31.95 17.76 -22.22
CA GLY A 100 -32.90 16.68 -22.48
C GLY A 100 -32.56 15.76 -23.66
N THR A 101 -31.41 15.95 -24.31
CA THR A 101 -30.92 15.12 -25.42
C THR A 101 -29.89 14.12 -24.90
N VAL A 102 -30.34 13.02 -24.31
CA VAL A 102 -29.44 11.91 -23.95
C VAL A 102 -29.12 11.11 -25.22
N SER A 103 -28.20 11.61 -26.03
CA SER A 103 -27.57 10.82 -27.09
C SER A 103 -26.35 10.11 -26.52
N LEU A 104 -26.51 8.83 -26.15
CA LEU A 104 -25.43 7.95 -25.67
C LEU A 104 -24.20 7.93 -26.59
N ASN A 105 -24.39 8.10 -27.91
CA ASN A 105 -23.29 8.15 -28.88
C ASN A 105 -22.40 9.39 -28.74
N GLY A 106 -22.96 10.56 -28.39
CA GLY A 106 -22.16 11.78 -28.20
C GLY A 106 -21.28 11.70 -26.95
N ILE A 107 -21.79 11.10 -25.88
CA ILE A 107 -21.03 10.89 -24.63
C ILE A 107 -19.95 9.81 -24.83
N LEU A 108 -20.20 8.79 -25.65
CA LEU A 108 -19.21 7.76 -25.98
C LEU A 108 -18.08 8.31 -26.88
N ASP A 109 -18.41 9.14 -27.87
CA ASP A 109 -17.42 9.71 -28.79
C ASP A 109 -16.59 10.83 -28.13
N ASP A 110 -17.17 11.63 -27.24
CA ASP A 110 -16.45 12.68 -26.48
C ASP A 110 -15.56 12.07 -25.39
N ALA A 111 -16.04 11.03 -24.69
CA ALA A 111 -15.22 10.26 -23.73
C ALA A 111 -14.10 9.43 -24.40
N ALA A 112 -14.24 9.10 -25.69
CA ALA A 112 -13.23 8.37 -26.46
C ALA A 112 -12.19 9.28 -27.13
N SER A 113 -12.44 10.58 -27.27
CA SER A 113 -11.59 11.49 -28.06
C SER A 113 -10.84 12.55 -27.23
N GLU A 114 -11.30 12.91 -26.02
CA GLU A 114 -10.58 13.84 -25.12
C GLU A 114 -9.67 13.12 -24.11
N THR A 115 -8.87 12.13 -24.54
CA THR A 115 -7.67 11.79 -23.74
C THR A 115 -6.63 12.88 -23.94
N THR A 116 -6.76 13.98 -23.21
CA THR A 116 -5.75 15.03 -23.17
C THR A 116 -4.40 14.39 -22.85
N VAL A 117 -3.35 14.82 -23.54
CA VAL A 117 -1.98 14.30 -23.38
C VAL A 117 -1.54 14.26 -21.90
N LEU A 118 -2.09 15.17 -21.07
CA LEU A 118 -1.88 15.22 -19.62
C LEU A 118 -2.43 14.00 -18.86
N SER A 119 -3.63 13.51 -19.19
CA SER A 119 -4.21 12.31 -18.56
C SER A 119 -3.44 11.03 -18.91
N VAL A 120 -2.95 10.93 -20.16
CA VAL A 120 -2.11 9.81 -20.62
C VAL A 120 -0.74 9.85 -19.93
N ILE A 121 -0.13 11.02 -19.80
CA ILE A 121 1.14 11.17 -19.05
C ILE A 121 0.94 10.87 -17.57
N THR A 122 -0.17 11.31 -16.97
CA THR A 122 -0.45 11.09 -15.55
C THR A 122 -0.70 9.62 -15.24
N SER A 123 -1.50 8.93 -16.05
CA SER A 123 -1.72 7.49 -15.91
C SER A 123 -0.43 6.69 -16.15
N ALA A 124 0.42 7.10 -17.10
CA ALA A 124 1.74 6.50 -17.27
C ALA A 124 2.63 6.70 -16.02
N ALA A 125 2.60 7.89 -15.42
CA ALA A 125 3.34 8.18 -14.19
C ALA A 125 2.84 7.36 -12.99
N GLU A 126 1.52 7.21 -12.82
CA GLU A 126 0.90 6.37 -11.79
C GLU A 126 1.32 4.90 -11.91
N ASN A 127 1.32 4.37 -13.13
CA ASN A 127 1.76 3.01 -13.43
C ASN A 127 3.26 2.83 -13.13
N LEU A 128 4.09 3.81 -13.49
CA LEU A 128 5.52 3.79 -13.17
C LEU A 128 5.76 3.82 -11.66
N ILE A 129 5.06 4.67 -10.91
CA ILE A 129 5.18 4.73 -9.45
C ILE A 129 4.76 3.40 -8.83
N SER A 130 3.68 2.79 -9.33
CA SER A 130 3.21 1.48 -8.85
C SER A 130 4.22 0.38 -9.14
N LEU A 131 4.81 0.37 -10.34
CA LEU A 131 5.88 -0.57 -10.70
C LEU A 131 7.11 -0.40 -9.82
N VAL A 132 7.62 0.83 -9.66
CA VAL A 132 8.79 1.14 -8.83
C VAL A 132 8.51 0.75 -7.38
N THR A 133 7.33 1.09 -6.87
CA THR A 133 6.95 0.75 -5.49
C THR A 133 6.82 -0.75 -5.29
N GLY A 134 6.25 -1.48 -6.25
CA GLY A 134 6.20 -2.94 -6.24
C GLY A 134 7.60 -3.56 -6.22
N ILE A 135 8.53 -3.08 -7.05
CA ILE A 135 9.90 -3.58 -7.10
C ILE A 135 10.64 -3.28 -5.78
N LEU A 136 10.60 -2.03 -5.31
CA LEU A 136 11.30 -1.64 -4.07
C LEU A 136 10.74 -2.35 -2.84
N SER A 137 9.41 -2.36 -2.68
CA SER A 137 8.76 -3.07 -1.57
C SER A 137 8.93 -4.59 -1.67
N GLY A 138 9.04 -5.14 -2.89
CA GLY A 138 9.38 -6.53 -3.14
C GLY A 138 10.79 -6.86 -2.69
N ILE A 139 11.79 -6.08 -3.10
CA ILE A 139 13.21 -6.33 -2.81
C ILE A 139 13.53 -6.14 -1.32
N PHE A 140 13.00 -5.08 -0.71
CA PHE A 140 13.33 -4.68 0.66
C PHE A 140 12.31 -5.14 1.71
N GLY A 141 11.14 -5.64 1.31
CA GLY A 141 10.05 -5.98 2.22
C GLY A 141 10.45 -7.00 3.29
N PHE A 142 11.15 -8.08 2.91
CA PHE A 142 11.62 -9.07 3.89
C PHE A 142 12.75 -8.57 4.76
N TYR A 143 13.62 -7.70 4.25
CA TYR A 143 14.67 -7.08 5.05
C TYR A 143 14.08 -6.17 6.13
N ALA A 144 13.16 -5.28 5.75
CA ALA A 144 12.45 -4.42 6.68
C ALA A 144 11.67 -5.23 7.73
N TYR A 145 11.05 -6.34 7.32
CA TYR A 145 10.37 -7.24 8.25
C TYR A 145 11.33 -7.93 9.21
N LYS A 146 12.48 -8.42 8.72
CA LYS A 146 13.52 -9.03 9.57
C LYS A 146 14.01 -8.03 10.63
N GLU A 147 14.34 -6.82 10.22
CA GLU A 147 14.81 -5.76 11.12
C GLU A 147 13.74 -5.40 12.17
N HIS A 148 12.47 -5.33 11.76
CA HIS A 148 11.35 -5.13 12.68
C HIS A 148 11.17 -6.28 13.66
N CYS A 149 11.28 -7.54 13.22
CA CYS A 149 11.21 -8.71 14.09
C CYS A 149 12.31 -8.64 15.17
N ILE A 150 13.56 -8.43 14.75
CA ILE A 150 14.71 -8.38 15.65
C ILE A 150 14.55 -7.27 16.69
N LYS A 151 14.26 -6.03 16.25
CA LYS A 151 14.08 -4.89 17.17
C LYS A 151 12.95 -5.12 18.15
N THR A 152 11.84 -5.69 17.70
CA THR A 152 10.67 -5.95 18.55
C THR A 152 10.94 -7.08 19.55
N ILE A 153 11.62 -8.16 19.14
CA ILE A 153 12.03 -9.24 20.04
C ILE A 153 12.99 -8.71 21.11
N PHE A 154 14.01 -7.93 20.73
CA PHE A 154 14.95 -7.33 21.69
C PHE A 154 14.24 -6.39 22.68
N ALA A 155 13.37 -5.52 22.18
CA ALA A 155 12.58 -4.64 23.04
C ALA A 155 11.71 -5.44 24.01
N PHE A 156 11.02 -6.48 23.52
CA PHE A 156 10.16 -7.32 24.34
C PHE A 156 10.95 -8.09 25.41
N ARG A 157 12.13 -8.62 25.07
CA ARG A 157 13.01 -9.30 26.01
C ARG A 157 13.45 -8.40 27.16
N ASN A 158 13.67 -7.10 26.90
CA ASN A 158 14.07 -6.14 27.92
C ASN A 158 12.89 -5.65 28.79
N THR A 159 11.65 -5.81 28.33
CA THR A 159 10.45 -5.36 29.07
C THR A 159 9.73 -6.50 29.78
N CYS A 160 9.91 -7.75 29.34
CA CYS A 160 9.20 -8.88 29.91
C CYS A 160 9.79 -9.27 31.28
N ALA A 161 8.99 -9.12 32.35
CA ALA A 161 9.39 -9.48 33.71
C ALA A 161 9.41 -11.01 33.94
N ASP A 162 8.54 -11.76 33.26
CA ASP A 162 8.35 -13.20 33.47
C ASP A 162 8.72 -14.06 32.26
N MET A 163 9.77 -14.87 32.41
CA MET A 163 10.26 -15.76 31.35
C MET A 163 9.26 -16.87 30.96
N ARG A 164 8.33 -17.23 31.86
CA ARG A 164 7.29 -18.25 31.59
C ARG A 164 6.26 -17.77 30.57
N TYR A 165 5.88 -16.49 30.61
CA TYR A 165 4.92 -15.91 29.67
C TYR A 165 5.57 -15.35 28.40
N TYR A 166 6.90 -15.33 28.34
CA TYR A 166 7.67 -14.77 27.23
C TYR A 166 7.23 -15.33 25.87
N ARG A 167 7.14 -16.65 25.70
CA ARG A 167 6.73 -17.25 24.41
C ARG A 167 5.31 -16.88 24.00
N ILE A 168 4.39 -16.84 24.96
CA ILE A 168 2.97 -16.52 24.71
C ILE A 168 2.87 -15.04 24.31
N GLY A 169 3.56 -14.14 25.02
CA GLY A 169 3.61 -12.72 24.68
C GLY A 169 4.33 -12.44 23.36
N LEU A 170 5.38 -13.20 23.05
CA LEU A 170 6.11 -13.04 21.79
C LEU A 170 5.24 -13.43 20.59
N HIS A 171 4.45 -14.49 20.72
CA HIS A 171 3.47 -14.89 19.71
C HIS A 171 2.35 -13.85 19.54
N SER A 172 1.90 -13.18 20.62
CA SER A 172 0.83 -12.17 20.54
C SER A 172 1.28 -10.85 19.93
N ILE A 173 2.52 -10.43 20.18
CA ILE A 173 3.12 -9.23 19.59
C ILE A 173 3.46 -9.47 18.13
N GLY A 174 3.98 -10.66 17.81
CA GLY A 174 4.26 -11.10 16.45
C GLY A 174 3.02 -11.48 15.63
N GLY A 175 3.24 -12.26 14.59
CA GLY A 175 2.22 -12.84 13.74
C GLY A 175 1.67 -11.86 12.70
N VAL A 176 0.34 -11.89 12.54
CA VAL A 176 -0.38 -11.13 11.52
C VAL A 176 -1.60 -10.46 12.13
N SER A 177 -1.95 -9.27 11.63
CA SER A 177 -3.12 -8.51 12.07
C SER A 177 -4.10 -8.35 10.92
N GLY A 178 -5.13 -9.19 10.91
CA GLY A 178 -6.23 -9.07 9.94
C GLY A 178 -7.01 -7.77 10.09
N GLY A 179 -7.19 -7.31 11.34
CA GLY A 179 -7.85 -6.03 11.62
C GLY A 179 -7.08 -4.82 11.07
N ALA A 180 -5.74 -4.82 11.17
CA ALA A 180 -4.92 -3.75 10.61
C ALA A 180 -4.95 -3.73 9.07
N LEU A 181 -5.02 -4.91 8.44
CA LEU A 181 -5.22 -5.00 6.99
C LEU A 181 -6.59 -4.47 6.58
N ALA A 182 -7.66 -4.84 7.29
CA ALA A 182 -9.01 -4.33 7.02
C ALA A 182 -9.08 -2.82 7.19
N ALA A 183 -8.51 -2.27 8.27
CA ALA A 183 -8.41 -0.83 8.48
C ALA A 183 -7.62 -0.15 7.34
N GLY A 184 -6.52 -0.75 6.88
CA GLY A 184 -5.76 -0.26 5.72
C GLY A 184 -6.62 -0.19 4.45
N ILE A 185 -7.36 -1.24 4.14
CA ILE A 185 -8.25 -1.27 2.96
C ILE A 185 -9.34 -0.20 3.07
N VAL A 186 -10.00 -0.09 4.22
CA VAL A 186 -11.04 0.91 4.47
C VAL A 186 -10.48 2.32 4.30
N SER A 187 -9.30 2.60 4.84
CA SER A 187 -8.62 3.90 4.67
C SER A 187 -8.36 4.23 3.20
N ILE A 188 -7.92 3.26 2.39
CA ILE A 188 -7.67 3.47 0.95
C ILE A 188 -8.98 3.80 0.23
N ILE A 189 -10.05 3.08 0.52
CA ILE A 189 -11.37 3.33 -0.08
C ILE A 189 -11.87 4.73 0.29
N ILE A 190 -11.79 5.10 1.57
CA ILE A 190 -12.23 6.42 2.04
C ILE A 190 -11.41 7.53 1.36
N LEU A 191 -10.09 7.39 1.28
CA LEU A 191 -9.21 8.37 0.65
C LEU A 191 -9.54 8.56 -0.83
N ASN A 192 -9.69 7.47 -1.59
CA ASN A 192 -10.01 7.54 -3.01
C ASN A 192 -11.37 8.21 -3.25
N ASN A 193 -12.39 7.86 -2.45
CA ASN A 193 -13.71 8.48 -2.56
C ASN A 193 -13.68 9.95 -2.15
N ALA A 194 -12.98 10.31 -1.08
CA ALA A 194 -12.86 11.69 -0.63
C ALA A 194 -12.19 12.57 -1.70
N VAL A 195 -11.09 12.10 -2.29
CA VAL A 195 -10.40 12.81 -3.37
C VAL A 195 -11.33 12.99 -4.58
N SER A 196 -12.05 11.93 -4.98
CA SER A 196 -13.00 12.00 -6.10
C SER A 196 -14.14 12.99 -5.84
N ILE A 197 -14.71 13.03 -4.64
CA ILE A 197 -15.79 13.97 -4.30
C ILE A 197 -15.27 15.41 -4.34
N ILE A 198 -14.08 15.65 -3.78
CA ILE A 198 -13.48 16.99 -3.75
C ILE A 198 -13.21 17.50 -5.17
N THR A 199 -12.64 16.66 -6.05
CA THR A 199 -12.39 17.08 -7.43
C THR A 199 -13.69 17.34 -8.20
N THR A 200 -14.74 16.54 -8.00
CA THR A 200 -16.06 16.78 -8.61
C THR A 200 -16.69 18.09 -8.13
N ILE A 201 -16.65 18.38 -6.82
CA ILE A 201 -17.20 19.64 -6.27
C ILE A 201 -16.46 20.85 -6.84
N LEU A 202 -15.13 20.80 -6.84
CA LEU A 202 -14.33 21.85 -7.44
C LEU A 202 -14.75 22.04 -8.91
N ALA A 203 -14.88 20.96 -9.69
CA ALA A 203 -15.15 21.03 -11.13
C ALA A 203 -16.51 21.64 -11.48
N LEU A 204 -17.46 21.55 -10.56
CA LEU A 204 -18.81 22.13 -10.68
C LEU A 204 -18.90 23.59 -10.20
N THR A 205 -17.88 24.10 -9.52
CA THR A 205 -17.79 25.50 -9.04
C THR A 205 -17.14 26.38 -10.10
#